data_AF-A0A5S4T3M5-F1
#
_entry.id   AF-A0A5S4T3M5-F1
#
_cell.length_a   1.000
_cell.length_b   1.000
_cell.length_c   1.000
_cell.angle_alpha   90.00
_cell.angle_beta   90.00
_cell.angle_gamma   90.00
#
_symmetry.space_group_name_H-M   'P 1'
#
loop_
_entity.id
_entity.type
_entity.pdbx_description
1 polymer ?
#
loop_
_entity_poly.entity_id
_entity_poly.type
_entity_poly.pdbx_seq_one_letter_code
_entity_poly.pdbx_strand_id
1 'polypeptide(L)'
;MSEQRKLQRIKAGYLPGLGDDEVQWQTLDFGSQDGQLLEVSVPVLTAPQMQALACRVRKAAAIHLRPMPVAEIIDAIDRAMARLLDRNDIYRQQAEAWLPVVSGYDADMVRLGLTGFFKTFRAAQLKRFVAEDFPNPAVLDGFQPAAKGGAVRAFGPDLLVHSWAGNVPALSLWSLVCGLLVKAPAIGKLASAEPLFAGWFARLLADVHPPLADCLAVVWWRGAGGEEADALYDQADTVLAYGGNQTLDALRRRLPVTTRFLPHGHKLGFGLIGAQALDTLKAPGMARLAAWDVMRYDQQGCYSPHVFYVQRGAPVSPRAFADYLAAELANLQRRFARRELDLEEGAALARWQQNMEWGGEPHQLLGPVDAPWSVAYSESLQPLAPTALYRTIAVVAVDRLDAVLPVVAAQRDYLQTAGIAAGPEELYRLAGLLGAAGVTRISAIGSMSMPEAGWHHDGRFNLLDLVRMTEIEQSAELAAQPLADYAD
;
A
#
# COMPACT_ATOMS: atom_id res chain seq x y z
N MET A 1 24.11 15.77 31.27
CA MET A 1 24.73 16.42 30.10
C MET A 1 23.67 16.48 29.01
N SER A 2 23.20 17.68 28.71
CA SER A 2 22.16 17.95 27.71
C SER A 2 22.74 17.62 26.33
N GLU A 3 22.37 16.47 25.75
CA GLU A 3 22.60 16.25 24.31
C GLU A 3 21.83 17.33 23.57
N GLN A 4 22.55 18.24 22.91
CA GLN A 4 21.96 19.24 22.05
C GLN A 4 21.09 18.55 21.00
N ARG A 5 19.77 18.75 21.11
CA ARG A 5 18.77 18.34 20.12
C ARG A 5 19.21 18.84 18.74
N LYS A 6 19.73 17.95 17.90
CA LYS A 6 20.35 18.31 16.64
C LYS A 6 19.28 18.33 15.55
N LEU A 7 18.71 19.51 15.30
CA LEU A 7 17.84 19.74 14.16
C LEU A 7 18.50 19.24 12.86
N GLN A 8 17.84 18.33 12.16
CA GLN A 8 18.26 17.87 10.83
C GLN A 8 17.38 18.49 9.75
N ARG A 9 17.95 18.70 8.57
CA ARG A 9 17.26 19.26 7.41
C ARG A 9 17.43 18.33 6.23
N ILE A 10 16.32 17.91 5.60
CA ILE A 10 16.32 17.03 4.43
C ILE A 10 15.51 17.67 3.32
N LYS A 11 16.03 17.65 2.09
CA LYS A 11 15.26 17.99 0.89
C LYS A 11 14.59 16.74 0.31
N ALA A 12 13.27 16.75 0.28
CA ALA A 12 12.42 15.75 -0.34
C ALA A 12 12.26 15.98 -1.85
N GLY A 13 11.51 15.10 -2.52
CA GLY A 13 11.19 15.20 -3.94
C GLY A 13 12.32 14.81 -4.89
N TYR A 14 12.03 14.85 -6.18
CA TYR A 14 12.95 14.52 -7.26
C TYR A 14 12.50 15.23 -8.54
N LEU A 15 13.31 16.16 -9.04
CA LEU A 15 12.88 17.15 -10.03
C LEU A 15 13.88 17.20 -11.20
N PRO A 16 13.87 16.20 -12.11
CA PRO A 16 14.80 16.18 -13.23
C PRO A 16 14.74 17.46 -14.07
N GLY A 17 15.90 18.08 -14.26
CA GLY A 17 16.10 19.30 -15.05
C GLY A 17 15.42 20.56 -14.51
N LEU A 18 15.16 20.63 -13.20
CA LEU A 18 14.89 21.86 -12.47
C LEU A 18 15.93 22.01 -11.35
N GLY A 19 16.60 23.15 -11.30
CA GLY A 19 17.53 23.52 -10.23
C GLY A 19 16.82 23.85 -8.93
N ASP A 20 17.50 23.65 -7.81
CA ASP A 20 16.97 23.94 -6.47
C ASP A 20 16.59 25.43 -6.29
N ASP A 21 17.29 26.34 -6.99
CA ASP A 21 17.07 27.79 -6.99
C ASP A 21 15.90 28.23 -7.88
N GLU A 22 15.43 27.37 -8.78
CA GLU A 22 14.27 27.62 -9.64
C GLU A 22 12.94 27.24 -8.96
N VAL A 23 12.99 26.55 -7.82
CA VAL A 23 11.84 25.92 -7.18
C VAL A 23 11.54 26.54 -5.82
N GLN A 24 10.25 26.72 -5.51
CA GLN A 24 9.82 27.11 -4.18
C GLN A 24 9.81 25.90 -3.26
N TRP A 25 10.24 26.09 -2.01
CA TRP A 25 10.32 25.01 -1.03
C TRP A 25 9.44 25.33 0.16
N GLN A 26 8.59 24.38 0.54
CA GLN A 26 7.83 24.44 1.79
C GLN A 26 8.47 23.52 2.83
N THR A 27 8.62 24.00 4.06
CA THR A 27 9.11 23.18 5.17
C THR A 27 7.95 22.46 5.86
N LEU A 28 8.14 21.16 6.12
CA LEU A 28 7.31 20.33 6.96
C LEU A 28 8.13 19.91 8.18
N ASP A 29 7.57 20.11 9.38
CA ASP A 29 8.26 19.85 10.64
C ASP A 29 7.83 18.51 11.23
N PHE A 30 8.82 17.72 11.67
CA PHE A 30 8.61 16.43 12.31
C PHE A 30 9.44 16.33 13.59
N GLY A 31 8.91 15.57 14.55
CA GLY A 31 9.57 15.29 15.81
C GLY A 31 9.36 13.84 16.23
N SER A 32 10.40 13.22 16.81
CA SER A 32 10.27 11.91 17.46
C SER A 32 10.11 12.04 18.98
N GLN A 33 9.59 10.98 19.61
CA GLN A 33 9.50 10.88 21.07
C GLN A 33 10.87 11.03 21.76
N ASP A 34 11.94 10.55 21.12
CA ASP A 34 13.32 10.67 21.61
C ASP A 34 13.90 12.09 21.42
N GLY A 35 13.10 13.06 20.96
CA GLY A 35 13.47 14.46 20.84
C GLY A 35 14.29 14.80 19.60
N GLN A 36 14.33 13.91 18.59
CA GLN A 36 14.90 14.26 17.28
C GLN A 36 13.94 15.20 16.55
N LEU A 37 14.48 16.26 15.95
CA LEU A 37 13.73 17.23 15.17
C LEU A 37 14.22 17.17 13.71
N LEU A 38 13.27 17.10 12.79
CA LEU A 38 13.53 17.01 11.36
C LEU A 38 12.67 18.03 10.60
N GLU A 39 13.33 18.93 9.89
CA GLU A 39 12.70 19.79 8.89
C GLU A 39 12.86 19.14 7.50
N VAL A 40 11.74 18.87 6.83
CA VAL A 40 11.72 18.37 5.46
C VAL A 40 11.26 19.46 4.51
N SER A 41 12.15 19.90 3.62
CA SER A 41 11.80 20.82 2.55
C SER A 41 11.23 20.04 1.37
N VAL A 42 9.95 20.28 1.04
CA VAL A 42 9.23 19.68 -0.09
C VAL A 42 9.08 20.69 -1.24
N PRO A 43 9.21 20.25 -2.51
CA PRO A 43 9.16 21.15 -3.65
C PRO A 43 7.73 21.54 -4.02
N VAL A 44 7.48 22.83 -4.17
CA VAL A 44 6.23 23.43 -4.64
C VAL A 44 6.48 24.04 -6.01
N LEU A 45 5.83 23.47 -7.02
CA LEU A 45 5.99 23.88 -8.42
C LEU A 45 4.82 24.76 -8.87
N THR A 46 5.12 25.71 -9.73
CA THR A 46 4.11 26.48 -10.46
C THR A 46 3.49 25.65 -11.60
N ALA A 47 2.33 26.06 -12.10
CA ALA A 47 1.68 25.39 -13.25
C ALA A 47 2.60 25.26 -14.49
N PRO A 48 3.35 26.30 -14.92
CA PRO A 48 4.31 26.15 -16.03
C PRO A 48 5.43 25.14 -15.75
N GLN A 49 5.92 25.07 -14.52
CA GLN A 49 6.93 24.10 -14.13
C GLN A 49 6.38 22.67 -14.15
N MET A 50 5.15 22.46 -13.70
CA MET A 50 4.48 21.15 -13.77
C MET A 50 4.32 20.67 -15.22
N GLN A 51 3.90 21.55 -16.13
CA GLN A 51 3.78 21.23 -17.56
C GLN A 51 5.14 20.92 -18.20
N ALA A 52 6.17 21.71 -17.89
CA ALA A 52 7.53 21.48 -18.37
C ALA A 52 8.09 20.14 -17.87
N LEU A 53 7.86 19.83 -16.60
CA LEU A 53 8.27 18.56 -15.98
C LEU A 53 7.56 17.37 -16.62
N ALA A 54 6.24 17.46 -16.83
CA ALA A 54 5.47 16.43 -17.55
C ALA A 54 6.01 16.20 -18.97
N CYS A 55 6.29 17.27 -19.71
CA CYS A 55 6.87 17.19 -21.06
C CYS A 55 8.25 16.51 -21.05
N ARG A 56 9.12 16.88 -20.11
CA ARG A 56 10.45 16.27 -19.96
C ARG A 56 10.34 14.77 -19.66
N VAL A 57 9.52 14.41 -18.68
CA VAL A 57 9.33 13.03 -18.23
C VAL A 57 8.81 12.14 -19.36
N ARG A 58 7.85 12.62 -20.18
CA ARG A 58 7.37 11.89 -21.37
C ARG A 58 8.47 11.72 -22.42
N LYS A 59 9.21 12.79 -22.73
CA LYS A 59 10.28 12.76 -23.74
C LYS A 59 11.40 11.78 -23.35
N ALA A 60 11.83 11.83 -22.09
CA ALA A 60 12.83 10.91 -21.56
C ALA A 60 12.35 9.46 -21.65
N ALA A 61 11.11 9.17 -21.26
CA ALA A 61 10.59 7.81 -21.34
C ALA A 61 10.42 7.30 -22.78
N ALA A 62 10.10 8.15 -23.74
CA ALA A 62 10.08 7.76 -25.15
C ALA A 62 11.45 7.29 -25.66
N ILE A 63 12.53 7.87 -25.13
CA ILE A 63 13.91 7.55 -25.53
C ILE A 63 14.46 6.38 -24.72
N HIS A 64 14.19 6.32 -23.41
CA HIS A 64 14.89 5.44 -22.48
C HIS A 64 14.03 4.32 -21.89
N LEU A 65 12.80 4.61 -21.44
CA LEU A 65 11.98 3.64 -20.71
C LEU A 65 11.15 2.72 -21.63
N ARG A 66 10.46 3.29 -22.62
CA ARG A 66 9.57 2.54 -23.53
C ARG A 66 10.30 1.52 -24.42
N PRO A 67 11.49 1.80 -24.98
CA PRO A 67 12.23 0.80 -25.75
C PRO A 67 12.96 -0.23 -24.87
N MET A 68 13.12 0.03 -23.57
CA MET A 68 13.80 -0.89 -22.65
C MET A 68 12.99 -2.19 -22.49
N PRO A 69 13.61 -3.38 -22.65
CA PRO A 69 12.95 -4.64 -22.34
C PRO A 69 12.51 -4.73 -20.88
N VAL A 70 11.36 -5.32 -20.60
CA VAL A 70 10.84 -5.45 -19.22
C VAL A 70 11.82 -6.19 -18.30
N ALA A 71 12.59 -7.13 -18.84
CA ALA A 71 13.63 -7.83 -18.09
C ALA A 71 14.73 -6.88 -17.57
N GLU A 72 15.16 -5.90 -18.36
CA GLU A 72 16.15 -4.92 -17.93
C GLU A 72 15.59 -3.96 -16.88
N ILE A 73 14.30 -3.60 -16.98
CA ILE A 73 13.60 -2.80 -15.97
C ILE A 73 13.58 -3.55 -14.63
N ILE A 74 13.25 -4.85 -14.67
CA ILE A 74 13.30 -5.73 -13.49
C ILE A 74 14.71 -5.73 -12.88
N ASP A 75 15.77 -5.84 -13.69
CA ASP A 75 17.15 -5.84 -13.20
C ASP A 75 17.55 -4.49 -12.58
N ALA A 76 17.10 -3.36 -13.15
CA ALA A 76 17.33 -2.03 -12.57
C ALA A 76 16.66 -1.88 -11.21
N ILE A 77 15.41 -2.32 -11.08
CA ILE A 77 14.69 -2.33 -9.80
C ILE A 77 15.36 -3.29 -8.81
N ASP A 78 15.80 -4.47 -9.24
CA ASP A 78 16.49 -5.44 -8.37
C ASP A 78 17.79 -4.85 -7.78
N ARG A 79 18.58 -4.14 -8.59
CA ARG A 79 19.79 -3.44 -8.11
C ARG A 79 19.46 -2.38 -7.06
N ALA A 80 18.41 -1.58 -7.29
CA ALA A 80 17.94 -0.60 -6.30
C ALA A 80 17.48 -1.30 -5.00
N MET A 81 16.73 -2.40 -5.11
CA MET A 81 16.27 -3.18 -3.95
C MET A 81 17.42 -3.86 -3.21
N ALA A 82 18.45 -4.32 -3.91
CA ALA A 82 19.65 -4.88 -3.28
C ALA A 82 20.36 -3.83 -2.41
N ARG A 83 20.48 -2.58 -2.89
CA ARG A 83 21.00 -1.46 -2.11
C ARG A 83 20.11 -1.14 -0.90
N LEU A 84 18.79 -1.08 -1.08
CA LEU A 84 17.84 -0.85 0.04
C LEU A 84 17.79 -2.01 1.07
N LEU A 85 18.27 -3.20 0.73
CA LEU A 85 18.40 -4.32 1.65
C LEU A 85 19.77 -4.37 2.35
N ASP A 86 20.78 -3.70 1.79
CA ASP A 86 22.09 -3.55 2.42
C ASP A 86 22.03 -2.50 3.53
N ARG A 87 22.29 -2.92 4.78
CA ARG A 87 22.28 -2.04 5.95
C ARG A 87 23.41 -1.00 5.96
N ASN A 88 24.42 -1.18 5.13
CA ASN A 88 25.53 -0.24 4.97
C ASN A 88 25.29 0.79 3.87
N ASP A 89 24.24 0.62 3.05
CA ASP A 89 23.90 1.60 2.01
C ASP A 89 23.29 2.86 2.62
N ILE A 90 23.67 4.01 2.08
CA ILE A 90 23.26 5.33 2.58
C ILE A 90 21.73 5.52 2.55
N TYR A 91 21.03 5.04 1.52
CA TYR A 91 19.58 5.18 1.43
C TYR A 91 18.88 4.28 2.45
N ARG A 92 19.45 3.11 2.74
CA ARG A 92 18.93 2.24 3.79
C ARG A 92 19.14 2.85 5.17
N GLN A 93 20.30 3.44 5.44
CA GLN A 93 20.56 4.16 6.69
C GLN A 93 19.64 5.36 6.86
N GLN A 94 19.39 6.14 5.80
CA GLN A 94 18.43 7.24 5.80
C GLN A 94 17.01 6.76 6.09
N ALA A 95 16.58 5.67 5.46
CA ALA A 95 15.24 5.11 5.67
C ALA A 95 15.04 4.64 7.12
N GLU A 96 16.02 3.94 7.70
CA GLU A 96 15.95 3.50 9.11
C GLU A 96 16.06 4.66 10.10
N ALA A 97 16.77 5.74 9.76
CA ALA A 97 16.90 6.91 10.63
C ALA A 97 15.65 7.80 10.62
N TRP A 98 15.09 8.09 9.44
CA TRP A 98 14.13 9.18 9.29
C TRP A 98 12.70 8.76 9.01
N LEU A 99 12.44 7.57 8.48
CA LEU A 99 11.06 7.08 8.35
C LEU A 99 10.36 6.91 9.71
N PRO A 100 11.02 6.43 10.79
CA PRO A 100 10.43 6.43 12.12
C PRO A 100 10.05 7.84 12.60
N VAL A 101 10.90 8.83 12.32
CA VAL A 101 10.68 10.23 12.74
C VAL A 101 9.47 10.84 12.04
N VAL A 102 9.35 10.67 10.72
CA VAL A 102 8.21 11.28 9.97
C VAL A 102 6.89 10.54 10.19
N SER A 103 6.94 9.23 10.37
CA SER A 103 5.73 8.42 10.57
C SER A 103 5.29 8.33 12.05
N GLY A 104 6.18 8.65 12.98
CA GLY A 104 5.99 8.45 14.42
C GLY A 104 6.09 6.98 14.86
N TYR A 105 6.28 6.03 13.94
CA TYR A 105 6.36 4.61 14.28
C TYR A 105 7.68 4.25 14.97
N ASP A 106 7.61 3.20 15.79
CA ASP A 106 8.78 2.59 16.38
C ASP A 106 9.84 2.20 15.34
N ALA A 107 11.10 2.55 15.61
CA ALA A 107 12.20 2.37 14.67
C ALA A 107 12.44 0.89 14.31
N ASP A 108 12.29 -0.03 15.27
CA ASP A 108 12.46 -1.45 15.05
C ASP A 108 11.29 -2.04 14.24
N MET A 109 10.07 -1.54 14.46
CA MET A 109 8.91 -1.87 13.62
C MET A 109 9.16 -1.48 12.16
N VAL A 110 9.57 -0.24 11.92
CA VAL A 110 9.89 0.27 10.57
C VAL A 110 11.02 -0.56 9.96
N ARG A 111 12.12 -0.78 10.69
CA ARG A 111 13.29 -1.54 10.23
C ARG A 111 12.94 -2.96 9.78
N LEU A 112 12.18 -3.69 10.59
CA LEU A 112 11.73 -5.04 10.25
C LEU A 112 10.75 -5.00 9.07
N GLY A 113 9.85 -4.03 9.08
CA GLY A 113 8.84 -3.84 8.05
C GLY A 113 9.43 -3.60 6.67
N LEU A 114 10.36 -2.64 6.54
CA LEU A 114 11.07 -2.33 5.30
C LEU A 114 11.81 -3.54 4.74
N THR A 115 12.43 -4.35 5.60
CA THR A 115 13.15 -5.56 5.17
C THR A 115 12.21 -6.57 4.51
N GLY A 116 11.03 -6.79 5.12
CA GLY A 116 10.00 -7.66 4.54
C GLY A 116 9.46 -7.10 3.23
N PHE A 117 9.17 -5.79 3.22
CA PHE A 117 8.57 -5.10 2.07
C PHE A 117 9.49 -5.06 0.85
N PHE A 118 10.77 -4.70 1.01
CA PHE A 118 11.72 -4.64 -0.12
C PHE A 118 12.02 -6.01 -0.74
N LYS A 119 11.91 -7.10 0.04
CA LYS A 119 12.04 -8.47 -0.50
C LYS A 119 10.96 -8.80 -1.53
N THR A 120 9.79 -8.16 -1.45
CA THR A 120 8.71 -8.31 -2.43
C THR A 120 9.06 -7.77 -3.81
N PHE A 121 10.10 -6.93 -3.92
CA PHE A 121 10.52 -6.30 -5.17
C PHE A 121 11.87 -6.81 -5.68
N ARG A 122 12.35 -7.95 -5.20
CA ARG A 122 13.52 -8.63 -5.80
C ARG A 122 13.14 -9.30 -7.11
N ALA A 123 14.11 -9.55 -7.97
CA ALA A 123 13.92 -10.00 -9.36
C ALA A 123 13.00 -11.23 -9.47
N ALA A 124 13.14 -12.22 -8.59
CA ALA A 124 12.28 -13.41 -8.60
C ALA A 124 10.80 -13.05 -8.32
N GLN A 125 10.56 -12.14 -7.38
CA GLN A 125 9.22 -11.66 -7.05
C GLN A 125 8.66 -10.74 -8.14
N LEU A 126 9.47 -9.85 -8.71
CA LEU A 126 9.05 -9.00 -9.84
C LEU A 126 8.67 -9.83 -11.08
N LYS A 127 9.39 -10.91 -11.36
CA LYS A 127 9.03 -11.83 -12.45
C LYS A 127 7.69 -12.51 -12.21
N ARG A 128 7.40 -12.91 -10.97
CA ARG A 128 6.06 -13.43 -10.59
C ARG A 128 5.00 -12.35 -10.75
N PHE A 129 5.32 -11.11 -10.37
CA PHE A 129 4.43 -9.97 -10.51
C PHE A 129 4.00 -9.77 -11.97
N VAL A 130 4.96 -9.75 -12.90
CA VAL A 130 4.65 -9.59 -14.32
C VAL A 130 3.91 -10.81 -14.88
N ALA A 131 4.29 -12.02 -14.47
CA ALA A 131 3.66 -13.25 -14.96
C ALA A 131 2.22 -13.45 -14.46
N GLU A 132 1.87 -12.93 -13.28
CA GLU A 132 0.51 -12.97 -12.74
C GLU A 132 -0.46 -12.17 -13.62
N ASP A 133 -0.05 -10.98 -14.01
CA ASP A 133 -0.86 -10.08 -14.83
C ASP A 133 -0.74 -10.37 -16.33
N PHE A 134 0.38 -10.89 -16.81
CA PHE A 134 0.61 -11.20 -18.22
C PHE A 134 1.07 -12.65 -18.41
N PRO A 135 0.19 -13.54 -18.90
CA PRO A 135 0.57 -14.91 -19.24
C PRO A 135 1.75 -14.99 -20.23
N ASN A 136 1.86 -14.02 -21.13
CA ASN A 136 3.03 -13.79 -21.97
C ASN A 136 3.60 -12.38 -21.71
N PRO A 137 4.61 -12.21 -20.84
CA PRO A 137 5.21 -10.91 -20.55
C PRO A 137 5.81 -10.17 -21.76
N ALA A 138 6.16 -10.88 -22.84
CA ALA A 138 6.77 -10.28 -24.02
C ALA A 138 5.81 -9.30 -24.76
N VAL A 139 4.51 -9.30 -24.43
CA VAL A 139 3.55 -8.30 -24.92
C VAL A 139 3.89 -6.88 -24.48
N LEU A 140 4.68 -6.71 -23.42
CA LEU A 140 5.20 -5.41 -22.98
C LEU A 140 6.36 -4.91 -23.85
N ASP A 141 7.05 -5.82 -24.54
CA ASP A 141 8.25 -5.54 -25.33
C ASP A 141 7.96 -5.39 -26.82
N GLY A 142 6.92 -6.06 -27.34
CA GLY A 142 6.55 -5.99 -28.75
C GLY A 142 5.22 -6.67 -29.06
N PHE A 143 4.83 -6.65 -30.34
CA PHE A 143 3.68 -7.43 -30.81
C PHE A 143 4.00 -8.92 -30.71
N GLN A 144 3.13 -9.66 -30.03
CA GLN A 144 3.22 -11.12 -29.84
C GLN A 144 2.04 -11.80 -30.52
N PRO A 145 2.20 -12.99 -31.10
CA PRO A 145 1.08 -13.73 -31.68
C PRO A 145 -0.08 -13.90 -30.70
N ALA A 146 -1.30 -13.64 -31.17
CA ALA A 146 -2.52 -13.81 -30.40
C ALA A 146 -3.17 -15.17 -30.69
N ALA A 147 -3.80 -15.79 -29.68
CA ALA A 147 -4.44 -17.11 -29.82
C ALA A 147 -5.57 -17.13 -30.87
N LYS A 148 -6.20 -15.99 -31.14
CA LYS A 148 -7.24 -15.81 -32.14
C LYS A 148 -6.71 -15.57 -33.57
N GLY A 149 -5.40 -15.60 -33.77
CA GLY A 149 -4.73 -15.08 -34.97
C GLY A 149 -4.38 -13.60 -34.85
N GLY A 150 -3.44 -13.13 -35.66
CA GLY A 150 -2.90 -11.77 -35.53
C GLY A 150 -1.88 -11.65 -34.39
N ALA A 151 -1.67 -10.42 -33.92
CA ALA A 151 -0.73 -10.13 -32.83
C ALA A 151 -1.29 -9.10 -31.84
N VAL A 152 -0.78 -9.08 -30.61
CA VAL A 152 -1.17 -8.16 -29.54
C VAL A 152 0.04 -7.56 -28.85
N ARG A 153 -0.07 -6.31 -28.43
CA ARG A 153 0.93 -5.58 -27.64
C ARG A 153 0.27 -4.75 -26.55
N ALA A 154 0.88 -4.73 -25.37
CA ALA A 154 0.49 -3.88 -24.26
C ALA A 154 1.27 -2.55 -24.29
N PHE A 155 0.57 -1.46 -24.00
CA PHE A 155 1.16 -0.12 -23.86
C PHE A 155 0.74 0.49 -22.52
N GLY A 156 1.71 0.90 -21.70
CA GLY A 156 1.44 1.73 -20.53
C GLY A 156 0.97 3.15 -20.90
N PRO A 157 0.50 3.93 -19.92
CA PRO A 157 0.08 5.31 -20.12
C PRO A 157 1.24 6.19 -20.60
N ASP A 158 0.92 7.25 -21.35
CA ASP A 158 1.93 8.20 -21.80
C ASP A 158 2.49 9.03 -20.63
N LEU A 159 1.68 9.28 -19.60
CA LEU A 159 2.07 9.82 -18.30
C LEU A 159 1.17 9.22 -17.19
N LEU A 160 1.79 8.58 -16.19
CA LEU A 160 1.14 8.12 -14.97
C LEU A 160 1.33 9.13 -13.85
N VAL A 161 0.25 9.63 -13.26
CA VAL A 161 0.34 10.48 -12.07
C VAL A 161 -0.07 9.70 -10.83
N HIS A 162 0.74 9.80 -9.78
CA HIS A 162 0.45 9.18 -8.49
C HIS A 162 0.04 10.22 -7.45
N SER A 163 -0.90 9.86 -6.58
CA SER A 163 -1.15 10.57 -5.32
C SER A 163 -1.11 9.56 -4.17
N TRP A 164 -0.09 9.64 -3.31
CA TRP A 164 0.11 8.65 -2.24
C TRP A 164 -0.49 9.08 -0.90
N ALA A 165 -0.83 8.09 -0.09
CA ALA A 165 -1.10 8.25 1.33
C ALA A 165 0.19 8.00 2.14
N GLY A 166 0.30 8.65 3.30
CA GLY A 166 1.50 8.58 4.17
C GLY A 166 1.31 7.75 5.43
N ASN A 167 0.28 6.89 5.47
CA ASN A 167 -0.09 6.09 6.64
C ASN A 167 0.82 4.87 6.85
N VAL A 168 1.46 4.35 5.80
CA VAL A 168 2.43 3.24 5.87
C VAL A 168 3.74 3.67 5.22
N PRO A 169 4.91 3.46 5.85
CA PRO A 169 6.19 3.88 5.29
C PRO A 169 6.47 3.22 3.94
N ALA A 170 7.01 3.99 2.99
CA ALA A 170 7.42 3.52 1.66
C ALA A 170 6.27 2.98 0.78
N LEU A 171 5.01 3.28 1.11
CA LEU A 171 3.83 2.81 0.37
C LEU A 171 3.89 3.16 -1.14
N SER A 172 4.49 4.31 -1.46
CA SER A 172 4.68 4.79 -2.84
C SER A 172 5.40 3.78 -3.76
N LEU A 173 6.29 2.96 -3.21
CA LEU A 173 7.11 2.00 -3.95
C LEU A 173 6.27 1.05 -4.81
N TRP A 174 5.15 0.57 -4.27
CA TRP A 174 4.32 -0.43 -4.95
C TRP A 174 3.84 0.07 -6.32
N SER A 175 3.18 1.22 -6.33
CA SER A 175 2.66 1.81 -7.57
C SER A 175 3.76 2.32 -8.51
N LEU A 176 4.89 2.79 -7.97
CA LEU A 176 6.03 3.21 -8.80
C LEU A 176 6.64 2.02 -9.55
N VAL A 177 6.84 0.89 -8.87
CA VAL A 177 7.30 -0.35 -9.50
C VAL A 177 6.30 -0.82 -10.55
N CYS A 178 4.99 -0.80 -10.25
CA CYS A 178 3.96 -1.19 -11.23
C CYS A 178 4.03 -0.31 -12.49
N GLY A 179 4.15 1.01 -12.33
CA GLY A 179 4.32 1.96 -13.43
C GLY A 179 5.56 1.66 -14.28
N LEU A 180 6.72 1.44 -13.64
CA LEU A 180 7.96 1.09 -14.34
C LEU A 180 7.83 -0.22 -15.13
N LEU A 181 7.23 -1.26 -14.55
CA LEU A 181 7.05 -2.56 -15.21
C LEU A 181 6.20 -2.47 -16.49
N VAL A 182 5.21 -1.56 -16.53
CA VAL A 182 4.42 -1.28 -17.74
C VAL A 182 4.99 -0.15 -18.61
N LYS A 183 6.23 0.27 -18.33
CA LYS A 183 6.97 1.30 -19.06
C LYS A 183 6.31 2.68 -19.04
N ALA A 184 5.59 2.97 -17.97
CA ALA A 184 4.96 4.26 -17.72
C ALA A 184 5.95 5.23 -17.08
N PRO A 185 6.28 6.38 -17.72
CA PRO A 185 6.85 7.50 -16.99
C PRO A 185 5.88 7.99 -15.92
N ALA A 186 6.40 8.49 -14.80
CA ALA A 186 5.55 8.87 -13.69
C ALA A 186 5.91 10.18 -13.00
N ILE A 187 4.87 10.91 -12.58
CA ILE A 187 5.00 12.04 -11.66
C ILE A 187 4.17 11.75 -10.42
N GLY A 188 4.82 11.74 -9.26
CA GLY A 188 4.17 11.40 -8.00
C GLY A 188 4.05 12.57 -7.03
N LYS A 189 2.87 12.74 -6.46
CA LYS A 189 2.62 13.66 -5.35
C LYS A 189 2.93 12.99 -4.01
N LEU A 190 3.89 13.55 -3.30
CA LEU A 190 4.23 13.17 -1.93
C LEU A 190 3.06 13.34 -0.96
N ALA A 191 2.95 12.40 -0.01
CA ALA A 191 2.11 12.57 1.16
C ALA A 191 2.84 13.46 2.17
N SER A 192 2.14 14.42 2.78
CA SER A 192 2.75 15.25 3.83
C SER A 192 3.18 14.47 5.06
N ALA A 193 2.53 13.34 5.36
CA ALA A 193 2.88 12.47 6.48
C ALA A 193 4.09 11.55 6.21
N GLU A 194 4.45 11.33 4.94
CA GLU A 194 5.66 10.58 4.56
C GLU A 194 6.26 11.18 3.28
N PRO A 195 7.00 12.29 3.41
CA PRO A 195 7.49 13.04 2.25
C PRO A 195 8.85 12.55 1.71
N LEU A 196 9.38 11.42 2.17
CA LEU A 196 10.80 11.10 1.98
C LEU A 196 11.06 10.02 0.94
N PHE A 197 10.38 8.87 1.05
CA PHE A 197 10.82 7.64 0.41
C PHE A 197 10.74 7.67 -1.10
N ALA A 198 9.66 8.22 -1.68
CA ALA A 198 9.47 8.24 -3.13
C ALA A 198 10.61 8.99 -3.85
N GLY A 199 11.05 10.13 -3.30
CA GLY A 199 12.15 10.90 -3.85
C GLY A 199 13.48 10.16 -3.75
N TRP A 200 13.73 9.49 -2.62
CA TRP A 200 14.93 8.64 -2.46
C TRP A 200 14.95 7.46 -3.42
N PHE A 201 13.83 6.78 -3.62
CA PHE A 201 13.76 5.68 -4.57
C PHE A 201 14.01 6.16 -6.01
N ALA A 202 13.45 7.30 -6.41
CA ALA A 202 13.71 7.87 -7.73
C ALA A 202 15.20 8.22 -7.94
N ARG A 203 15.84 8.87 -6.95
CA ARG A 203 17.29 9.16 -6.98
C ARG A 203 18.13 7.89 -7.03
N LEU A 204 17.81 6.91 -6.19
CA LEU A 204 18.50 5.62 -6.17
C LEU A 204 18.36 4.89 -7.51
N LEU A 205 17.18 4.90 -8.13
CA LEU A 205 16.98 4.30 -9.44
C LEU A 205 17.83 4.98 -10.52
N ALA A 206 17.89 6.31 -10.49
CA ALA A 206 18.78 7.09 -11.36
C ALA A 206 20.26 6.75 -11.13
N ASP A 207 20.68 6.55 -9.87
CA ASP A 207 22.06 6.16 -9.56
C ASP A 207 22.42 4.78 -10.11
N VAL A 208 21.52 3.78 -10.00
CA VAL A 208 21.79 2.40 -10.45
C VAL A 208 21.49 2.17 -11.93
N HIS A 209 20.75 3.07 -12.57
CA HIS A 209 20.44 3.04 -13.99
C HIS A 209 20.16 4.47 -14.51
N PRO A 210 21.22 5.23 -14.85
CA PRO A 210 21.12 6.64 -15.28
C PRO A 210 20.13 6.96 -16.40
N PRO A 211 19.90 6.10 -17.42
CA PRO A 211 18.89 6.37 -18.45
C PRO A 211 17.47 6.62 -17.91
N LEU A 212 17.14 6.11 -16.71
CA LEU A 212 15.83 6.32 -16.09
C LEU A 212 15.72 7.60 -15.26
N ALA A 213 16.80 8.37 -15.11
CA ALA A 213 16.84 9.58 -14.28
C ALA A 213 15.71 10.55 -14.63
N ASP A 214 15.50 10.82 -15.91
CA ASP A 214 14.48 11.80 -16.33
C ASP A 214 13.09 11.17 -16.55
N CYS A 215 12.89 9.88 -16.26
CA CYS A 215 11.63 9.18 -16.49
C CYS A 215 10.65 9.27 -15.31
N LEU A 216 11.10 9.76 -14.15
CA LEU A 216 10.32 9.89 -12.93
C LEU A 216 10.48 11.29 -12.36
N ALA A 217 9.41 11.83 -11.75
CA ALA A 217 9.52 13.00 -10.89
C ALA A 217 8.65 12.86 -9.65
N VAL A 218 9.04 13.54 -8.59
CA VAL A 218 8.37 13.52 -7.29
C VAL A 218 8.23 14.95 -6.78
N VAL A 219 6.97 15.38 -6.65
CA VAL A 219 6.55 16.76 -6.36
C VAL A 219 5.66 16.79 -5.12
N TRP A 220 5.31 17.98 -4.63
CA TRP A 220 4.41 18.13 -3.50
C TRP A 220 3.48 19.35 -3.65
N TRP A 221 2.28 19.22 -3.10
CA TRP A 221 1.37 20.33 -2.82
C TRP A 221 0.42 19.93 -1.67
N ARG A 222 -0.17 20.93 -1.02
CA ARG A 222 -1.05 20.71 0.12
C ARG A 222 -2.48 20.34 -0.31
N GLY A 223 -3.10 19.41 0.41
CA GLY A 223 -4.50 19.04 0.22
C GLY A 223 -4.80 18.51 -1.19
N ALA A 224 -5.94 18.92 -1.75
CA ALA A 224 -6.38 18.54 -3.10
C ALA A 224 -5.66 19.31 -4.23
N GLY A 225 -4.84 20.32 -3.91
CA GLY A 225 -4.12 21.16 -4.87
C GLY A 225 -4.92 22.37 -5.39
N GLY A 226 -4.22 23.28 -6.06
CA GLY A 226 -4.75 24.41 -6.81
C GLY A 226 -4.52 24.27 -8.32
N GLU A 227 -4.42 25.40 -9.01
CA GLU A 227 -4.17 25.45 -10.46
C GLU A 227 -2.91 24.68 -10.88
N GLU A 228 -1.91 24.61 -10.01
CA GLU A 228 -0.68 23.84 -10.22
C GLU A 228 -0.92 22.32 -10.32
N ALA A 229 -1.85 21.78 -9.53
CA ALA A 229 -2.20 20.37 -9.59
C ALA A 229 -3.04 20.08 -10.83
N ASP A 230 -3.96 20.98 -11.20
CA ASP A 230 -4.77 20.84 -12.42
C ASP A 230 -3.90 20.85 -13.67
N ALA A 231 -2.89 21.73 -13.72
CA ALA A 231 -1.93 21.77 -14.81
C ALA A 231 -1.17 20.45 -15.01
N LEU A 232 -0.98 19.65 -13.95
CA LEU A 232 -0.42 18.30 -14.06
C LEU A 232 -1.50 17.27 -14.43
N TYR A 233 -2.70 17.34 -13.84
CA TYR A 233 -3.78 16.40 -14.15
C TYR A 233 -4.25 16.49 -15.60
N ASP A 234 -4.25 17.68 -16.19
CA ASP A 234 -4.54 17.91 -17.62
C ASP A 234 -3.53 17.21 -18.54
N GLN A 235 -2.36 16.84 -18.01
CA GLN A 235 -1.35 16.08 -18.72
C GLN A 235 -1.50 14.57 -18.50
N ALA A 236 -2.21 14.11 -17.48
CA ALA A 236 -2.22 12.71 -17.07
C ALA A 236 -3.18 11.87 -17.92
N ASP A 237 -2.67 10.77 -18.48
CA ASP A 237 -3.52 9.73 -19.10
C ASP A 237 -4.18 8.86 -18.04
N THR A 238 -3.41 8.55 -16.99
CA THR A 238 -3.86 7.75 -15.86
C THR A 238 -3.45 8.42 -14.56
N VAL A 239 -4.37 8.48 -13.60
CA VAL A 239 -4.11 8.89 -12.22
C VAL A 239 -4.40 7.74 -11.27
N LEU A 240 -3.40 7.35 -10.49
CA LEU A 240 -3.52 6.34 -9.44
C LEU A 240 -3.40 7.01 -8.08
N ALA A 241 -4.45 6.94 -7.27
CA ALA A 241 -4.50 7.66 -6.00
C ALA A 241 -4.84 6.74 -4.83
N TYR A 242 -4.13 6.93 -3.73
CA TYR A 242 -4.40 6.33 -2.42
C TYR A 242 -4.90 7.42 -1.48
N GLY A 243 -5.95 7.13 -0.72
CA GLY A 243 -6.42 8.06 0.31
C GLY A 243 -7.84 7.80 0.74
N GLY A 244 -8.33 8.68 1.61
CA GLY A 244 -9.71 8.57 2.06
C GLY A 244 -10.73 8.90 0.99
N ASN A 245 -11.95 8.39 1.13
CA ASN A 245 -13.00 8.51 0.12
C ASN A 245 -13.31 9.97 -0.23
N GLN A 246 -13.25 10.88 0.75
CA GLN A 246 -13.41 12.32 0.51
C GLN A 246 -12.29 12.90 -0.35
N THR A 247 -11.04 12.50 -0.10
CA THR A 247 -9.88 12.91 -0.92
C THR A 247 -9.99 12.38 -2.34
N LEU A 248 -10.39 11.12 -2.51
CA LEU A 248 -10.54 10.49 -3.81
C LEU A 248 -11.70 11.09 -4.62
N ASP A 249 -12.81 11.41 -3.96
CA ASP A 249 -13.94 12.12 -4.58
C ASP A 249 -13.56 13.55 -5.01
N ALA A 250 -12.85 14.29 -4.14
CA ALA A 250 -12.33 15.61 -4.48
C ALA A 250 -11.35 15.55 -5.66
N LEU A 251 -10.46 14.56 -5.70
CA LEU A 251 -9.53 14.37 -6.80
C LEU A 251 -10.26 13.99 -8.10
N ARG A 252 -11.20 13.04 -8.05
CA ARG A 252 -12.01 12.64 -9.21
C ARG A 252 -12.69 13.82 -9.89
N ARG A 253 -13.23 14.78 -9.13
CA ARG A 253 -13.91 15.97 -9.68
C ARG A 253 -13.00 16.93 -10.44
N ARG A 254 -11.69 16.84 -10.24
CA ARG A 254 -10.70 17.70 -10.89
C ARG A 254 -10.11 17.06 -12.14
N LEU A 255 -10.24 15.75 -12.28
CA LEU A 255 -9.67 15.05 -13.42
C LEU A 255 -10.46 15.33 -14.69
N PRO A 256 -9.79 15.52 -15.83
CA PRO A 256 -10.45 15.48 -17.13
C PRO A 256 -11.25 14.20 -17.32
N VAL A 257 -12.37 14.27 -18.03
CA VAL A 257 -13.21 13.10 -18.34
C VAL A 257 -12.46 12.01 -19.13
N THR A 258 -11.39 12.39 -19.81
CA THR A 258 -10.52 11.50 -20.59
C THR A 258 -9.49 10.77 -19.75
N THR A 259 -9.25 11.19 -18.51
CA THR A 259 -8.22 10.62 -17.64
C THR A 259 -8.75 9.37 -16.95
N ARG A 260 -8.02 8.25 -17.09
CA ARG A 260 -8.34 7.01 -16.38
C ARG A 260 -7.99 7.18 -14.91
N PHE A 261 -8.98 7.04 -14.03
CA PHE A 261 -8.77 7.17 -12.59
C PHE A 261 -8.82 5.82 -11.86
N LEU A 262 -7.75 5.49 -11.13
CA LEU A 262 -7.58 4.27 -10.33
C LEU A 262 -7.52 4.63 -8.83
N PRO A 263 -8.67 4.72 -8.14
CA PRO A 263 -8.73 5.02 -6.71
C PRO A 263 -8.51 3.79 -5.83
N HIS A 264 -7.67 3.93 -4.81
CA HIS A 264 -7.51 3.00 -3.69
C HIS A 264 -7.96 3.67 -2.39
N GLY A 265 -9.23 3.41 -2.05
CA GLY A 265 -9.91 4.00 -0.89
C GLY A 265 -9.67 3.27 0.42
N HIS A 266 -10.40 3.70 1.46
CA HIS A 266 -10.41 2.97 2.72
C HIS A 266 -10.95 1.56 2.54
N LYS A 267 -10.35 0.62 3.26
CA LYS A 267 -10.73 -0.79 3.28
C LYS A 267 -10.84 -1.31 4.72
N LEU A 268 -11.59 -2.39 4.86
CA LEU A 268 -11.82 -3.12 6.10
C LEU A 268 -11.22 -4.51 5.98
N GLY A 269 -10.33 -4.84 6.91
CA GLY A 269 -9.89 -6.20 7.17
C GLY A 269 -10.61 -6.80 8.38
N PHE A 270 -10.70 -8.13 8.43
CA PHE A 270 -11.16 -8.88 9.60
C PHE A 270 -10.52 -10.27 9.63
N GLY A 271 -10.63 -10.97 10.76
CA GLY A 271 -10.15 -12.34 10.89
C GLY A 271 -11.22 -13.33 11.35
N LEU A 272 -11.08 -14.57 10.92
CA LEU A 272 -11.91 -15.73 11.30
C LEU A 272 -11.01 -16.78 11.95
N ILE A 273 -11.31 -17.15 13.19
CA ILE A 273 -10.50 -18.09 13.97
C ILE A 273 -11.37 -19.27 14.38
N GLY A 274 -11.14 -20.42 13.75
CA GLY A 274 -11.90 -21.65 13.99
C GLY A 274 -11.50 -22.36 15.27
N ALA A 275 -12.41 -23.17 15.81
CA ALA A 275 -12.24 -23.86 17.09
C ALA A 275 -10.98 -24.75 17.13
N GLN A 276 -10.60 -25.36 16.00
CA GLN A 276 -9.40 -26.18 15.85
C GLN A 276 -8.07 -25.45 16.09
N ALA A 277 -8.08 -24.11 16.05
CA ALA A 277 -6.93 -23.26 16.35
C ALA A 277 -6.84 -22.85 17.84
N LEU A 278 -7.81 -23.27 18.66
CA LEU A 278 -8.03 -22.75 20.02
C LEU A 278 -7.99 -23.85 21.09
N ASP A 279 -7.04 -24.79 20.95
CA ASP A 279 -6.64 -25.64 22.08
C ASP A 279 -5.59 -24.93 22.96
N THR A 280 -5.31 -25.51 24.12
CA THR A 280 -4.38 -24.93 25.10
C THR A 280 -2.94 -24.78 24.59
N LEU A 281 -2.55 -25.52 23.54
CA LEU A 281 -1.24 -25.44 22.92
C LEU A 281 -1.18 -24.36 21.83
N LYS A 282 -2.22 -24.26 21.00
CA LYS A 282 -2.27 -23.39 19.81
C LYS A 282 -2.75 -21.98 20.12
N ALA A 283 -3.69 -21.80 21.05
CA ALA A 283 -4.34 -20.52 21.29
C ALA A 283 -3.35 -19.37 21.62
N PRO A 284 -2.33 -19.55 22.47
CA PRO A 284 -1.36 -18.47 22.75
C PRO A 284 -0.57 -18.05 21.49
N GLY A 285 -0.17 -19.02 20.67
CA GLY A 285 0.51 -18.74 19.41
C GLY A 285 -0.39 -18.03 18.41
N MET A 286 -1.66 -18.43 18.33
CA MET A 286 -2.66 -17.78 17.48
C MET A 286 -2.94 -16.34 17.91
N ALA A 287 -3.07 -16.09 19.23
CA ALA A 287 -3.24 -14.74 19.77
C ALA A 287 -2.04 -13.84 19.46
N ARG A 288 -0.82 -14.38 19.52
CA ARG A 288 0.40 -13.65 19.11
C ARG A 288 0.38 -13.26 17.64
N LEU A 289 -0.04 -14.18 16.75
CA LEU A 289 -0.17 -13.91 15.31
C LEU A 289 -1.25 -12.84 15.06
N ALA A 290 -2.40 -12.94 15.72
CA ALA A 290 -3.46 -11.94 15.64
C ALA A 290 -3.00 -10.56 16.16
N ALA A 291 -2.30 -10.51 17.28
CA ALA A 291 -1.71 -9.29 17.84
C ALA A 291 -0.71 -8.66 16.86
N TRP A 292 0.05 -9.47 16.13
CA TRP A 292 1.01 -9.00 15.13
C TRP A 292 0.32 -8.27 13.96
N ASP A 293 -0.80 -8.79 13.47
CA ASP A 293 -1.59 -8.13 12.41
C ASP A 293 -2.21 -6.80 12.87
N VAL A 294 -2.54 -6.68 14.16
CA VAL A 294 -3.06 -5.43 14.77
C VAL A 294 -1.95 -4.41 15.03
N MET A 295 -0.81 -4.85 15.56
CA MET A 295 0.28 -3.97 15.99
C MET A 295 0.98 -3.29 14.80
N ARG A 296 1.12 -4.00 13.68
CA ARG A 296 1.92 -3.53 12.55
C ARG A 296 1.37 -2.21 12.00
N TYR A 297 2.25 -1.20 11.96
CA TYR A 297 1.92 0.18 11.57
C TYR A 297 0.70 0.72 12.32
N ASP A 298 0.55 0.32 13.58
CA ASP A 298 -0.56 0.73 14.46
C ASP A 298 -1.94 0.58 13.81
N GLN A 299 -2.13 -0.51 13.04
CA GLN A 299 -3.37 -0.87 12.36
C GLN A 299 -3.74 0.03 11.16
N GLN A 300 -2.82 0.87 10.68
CA GLN A 300 -3.09 1.86 9.62
C GLN A 300 -3.11 1.27 8.20
N GLY A 301 -2.80 -0.01 8.01
CA GLY A 301 -2.84 -0.64 6.70
C GLY A 301 -4.27 -0.94 6.23
N CYS A 302 -4.53 -0.86 4.92
CA CYS A 302 -5.83 -1.22 4.33
C CYS A 302 -6.22 -2.70 4.56
N TYR A 303 -5.23 -3.55 4.86
CA TYR A 303 -5.40 -4.96 5.20
C TYR A 303 -5.63 -5.22 6.69
N SER A 304 -5.50 -4.21 7.56
CA SER A 304 -5.48 -4.43 9.01
C SER A 304 -6.85 -4.89 9.53
N PRO A 305 -6.88 -5.85 10.46
CA PRO A 305 -8.14 -6.38 10.99
C PRO A 305 -8.79 -5.36 11.93
N HIS A 306 -10.10 -5.17 11.80
CA HIS A 306 -10.92 -4.42 12.77
C HIS A 306 -11.65 -5.32 13.77
N VAL A 307 -11.85 -6.58 13.40
CA VAL A 307 -12.50 -7.59 14.25
C VAL A 307 -11.90 -8.96 13.99
N PHE A 308 -11.81 -9.76 15.05
CA PHE A 308 -11.64 -11.21 14.96
C PHE A 308 -12.95 -11.90 15.38
N TYR A 309 -13.57 -12.63 14.46
CA TYR A 309 -14.68 -13.53 14.77
C TYR A 309 -14.13 -14.90 15.17
N VAL A 310 -14.42 -15.32 16.39
CA VAL A 310 -13.78 -16.46 17.05
C VAL A 310 -14.82 -17.52 17.37
N GLN A 311 -14.60 -18.72 16.84
CA GLN A 311 -15.57 -19.79 16.93
C GLN A 311 -15.63 -20.40 18.35
N ARG A 312 -16.84 -20.65 18.84
CA ARG A 312 -17.10 -21.37 20.10
C ARG A 312 -16.82 -22.87 19.99
N GLY A 313 -16.80 -23.53 21.16
CA GLY A 313 -16.72 -24.98 21.28
C GLY A 313 -15.31 -25.55 21.38
N ALA A 314 -14.29 -24.71 21.39
CA ALA A 314 -12.90 -25.11 21.64
C ALA A 314 -12.58 -25.13 23.15
N PRO A 315 -11.50 -25.83 23.58
CA PRO A 315 -11.04 -25.79 24.98
C PRO A 315 -10.70 -24.38 25.48
N VAL A 316 -10.18 -23.50 24.62
CA VAL A 316 -10.00 -22.08 24.92
C VAL A 316 -11.20 -21.32 24.34
N SER A 317 -11.95 -20.65 25.22
CA SER A 317 -13.13 -19.88 24.80
C SER A 317 -12.73 -18.63 24.00
N PRO A 318 -13.64 -18.07 23.17
CA PRO A 318 -13.43 -16.78 22.52
C PRO A 318 -13.01 -15.66 23.49
N ARG A 319 -13.58 -15.67 24.69
CA ARG A 319 -13.19 -14.72 25.74
C ARG A 319 -11.75 -14.92 26.21
N ALA A 320 -11.37 -16.15 26.55
CA ALA A 320 -10.00 -16.44 26.94
C ALA A 320 -8.99 -16.11 25.82
N PHE A 321 -9.38 -16.30 24.56
CA PHE A 321 -8.60 -15.83 23.40
C PHE A 321 -8.44 -14.30 23.39
N ALA A 322 -9.52 -13.54 23.68
CA ALA A 322 -9.45 -12.09 23.79
C ALA A 322 -8.49 -11.63 24.91
N ASP A 323 -8.47 -12.34 26.05
CA ASP A 323 -7.52 -12.07 27.14
C ASP A 323 -6.06 -12.36 26.70
N TYR A 324 -5.82 -13.44 25.95
CA TYR A 324 -4.50 -13.71 25.35
C TYR A 324 -4.09 -12.63 24.34
N LEU A 325 -5.02 -12.18 23.49
CA LEU A 325 -4.76 -11.11 22.52
C LEU A 325 -4.38 -9.81 23.23
N ALA A 326 -5.10 -9.43 24.30
CA ALA A 326 -4.78 -8.27 25.11
C ALA A 326 -3.38 -8.37 25.74
N ALA A 327 -3.03 -9.54 26.30
CA ALA A 327 -1.71 -9.78 26.87
C ALA A 327 -0.59 -9.71 25.81
N GLU A 328 -0.81 -10.25 24.62
CA GLU A 328 0.18 -10.18 23.52
C GLU A 328 0.32 -8.75 22.97
N LEU A 329 -0.76 -7.95 22.90
CA LEU A 329 -0.66 -6.52 22.57
C LEU A 329 0.11 -5.73 23.64
N ALA A 330 -0.10 -6.04 24.92
CA ALA A 330 0.70 -5.45 26.01
C ALA A 330 2.18 -5.83 25.89
N ASN A 331 2.49 -7.08 25.51
CA ASN A 331 3.86 -7.53 25.27
C ASN A 331 4.49 -6.81 24.08
N LEU A 332 3.76 -6.69 22.97
CA LEU A 332 4.23 -6.00 21.79
C LEU A 332 4.43 -4.51 22.02
N GLN A 333 3.58 -3.86 22.82
CA GLN A 333 3.77 -2.45 23.20
C GLN A 333 5.12 -2.19 23.87
N ARG A 334 5.62 -3.13 24.68
CA ARG A 334 6.94 -3.00 25.33
C ARG A 334 8.10 -3.05 24.34
N ARG A 335 7.89 -3.66 23.17
CA ARG A 335 8.91 -3.86 22.14
C ARG A 335 8.80 -2.87 20.99
N PHE A 336 7.58 -2.52 20.61
CA PHE A 336 7.25 -1.62 19.53
C PHE A 336 6.26 -0.61 20.08
N ALA A 337 6.74 0.51 20.59
CA ALA A 337 5.85 1.51 21.17
C ALA A 337 4.88 2.02 20.09
N ARG A 338 3.58 2.11 20.40
CA ARG A 338 2.63 2.82 19.55
C ARG A 338 3.07 4.28 19.41
N ARG A 339 2.89 4.85 18.22
CA ARG A 339 3.11 6.27 18.02
C ARG A 339 2.21 7.13 18.94
N GLU A 340 2.63 8.37 19.17
CA GLU A 340 1.74 9.34 19.82
C GLU A 340 0.57 9.65 18.90
N LEU A 341 -0.58 9.90 19.53
CA LEU A 341 -1.79 10.28 18.84
C LEU A 341 -1.94 11.79 18.93
N ASP A 342 -2.37 12.41 17.84
CA ASP A 342 -2.83 13.79 17.92
C ASP A 342 -4.18 13.87 18.67
N LEU A 343 -4.67 15.10 18.84
CA LEU A 343 -5.91 15.35 19.57
C LEU A 343 -7.14 14.70 18.91
N GLU A 344 -7.22 14.70 17.58
CA GLU A 344 -8.36 14.15 16.84
C GLU A 344 -8.36 12.63 16.90
N GLU A 345 -7.18 12.02 16.75
CA GLU A 345 -6.92 10.59 16.86
C GLU A 345 -7.21 10.08 18.28
N GLY A 346 -6.72 10.79 19.30
CA GLY A 346 -7.00 10.49 20.70
C GLY A 346 -8.49 10.60 21.03
N ALA A 347 -9.18 11.62 20.51
CA ALA A 347 -10.62 11.76 20.68
C ALA A 347 -11.41 10.65 19.95
N ALA A 348 -10.97 10.20 18.77
CA ALA A 348 -11.57 9.09 18.06
C ALA A 348 -11.44 7.77 18.83
N LEU A 349 -10.25 7.52 19.41
CA LEU A 349 -10.00 6.38 20.29
C LEU A 349 -10.94 6.40 21.51
N ALA A 350 -11.01 7.52 22.22
CA ALA A 350 -11.85 7.66 23.41
C ALA A 350 -13.34 7.46 23.10
N ARG A 351 -13.83 8.03 21.97
CA ARG A 351 -15.21 7.80 21.50
C ARG A 351 -15.49 6.34 21.22
N TRP A 352 -14.55 5.63 20.58
CA TRP A 352 -14.72 4.21 20.30
C TRP A 352 -14.77 3.39 21.59
N GLN A 353 -13.89 3.67 22.56
CA GLN A 353 -13.90 3.01 23.87
C GLN A 353 -15.23 3.23 24.62
N GLN A 354 -15.72 4.48 24.68
CA GLN A 354 -17.00 4.81 25.31
C GLN A 354 -18.19 4.12 24.64
N ASN A 355 -18.21 4.06 23.30
CA ASN A 355 -19.25 3.36 22.57
C ASN A 355 -19.27 1.85 22.87
N MET A 356 -18.11 1.24 23.08
CA MET A 356 -18.02 -0.16 23.50
C MET A 356 -18.55 -0.32 24.92
N GLU A 357 -18.14 0.52 25.88
CA GLU A 357 -18.60 0.38 27.27
C GLU A 357 -20.11 0.61 27.46
N TRP A 358 -20.74 1.50 26.68
CA TRP A 358 -22.12 1.92 26.89
C TRP A 358 -23.13 1.32 25.87
N GLY A 359 -22.67 0.43 24.99
CA GLY A 359 -23.43 -0.11 23.85
C GLY A 359 -24.60 -1.08 24.14
N GLY A 360 -25.08 -1.19 25.38
CA GLY A 360 -26.33 -1.90 25.72
C GLY A 360 -26.27 -3.44 25.78
N GLU A 361 -25.39 -4.10 25.02
CA GLU A 361 -25.01 -5.51 25.18
C GLU A 361 -23.58 -5.58 25.74
N PRO A 362 -23.18 -6.58 26.56
CA PRO A 362 -22.00 -6.47 27.41
C PRO A 362 -20.71 -6.65 26.59
N HIS A 363 -20.35 -5.63 25.83
CA HIS A 363 -19.00 -5.48 25.33
C HIS A 363 -18.10 -5.25 26.54
N GLN A 364 -17.09 -6.09 26.70
CA GLN A 364 -16.11 -5.89 27.73
C GLN A 364 -14.82 -5.34 27.13
N LEU A 365 -14.48 -4.11 27.50
CA LEU A 365 -13.15 -3.57 27.25
C LEU A 365 -12.14 -4.28 28.16
N LEU A 366 -11.06 -4.79 27.57
CA LEU A 366 -10.00 -5.53 28.26
C LEU A 366 -8.74 -4.68 28.37
N GLY A 367 -8.14 -4.71 29.55
CA GLY A 367 -6.91 -3.99 29.86
C GLY A 367 -7.14 -2.66 30.57
N PRO A 368 -6.05 -1.94 30.92
CA PRO A 368 -6.12 -0.59 31.50
C PRO A 368 -6.75 0.42 30.53
N VAL A 369 -7.48 1.40 31.07
CA VAL A 369 -8.14 2.46 30.28
C VAL A 369 -7.13 3.31 29.50
N ASP A 370 -5.95 3.52 30.07
CA ASP A 370 -4.84 4.30 29.51
C ASP A 370 -3.85 3.47 28.68
N ALA A 371 -4.14 2.18 28.44
CA ALA A 371 -3.29 1.35 27.61
C ALA A 371 -3.23 1.88 26.17
N PRO A 372 -2.05 1.86 25.52
CA PRO A 372 -1.88 2.27 24.12
C PRO A 372 -2.34 1.18 23.12
N TRP A 373 -3.35 0.40 23.52
CA TRP A 373 -4.05 -0.63 22.77
C TRP A 373 -5.40 -0.85 23.46
N SER A 374 -6.36 -1.42 22.74
CA SER A 374 -7.67 -1.73 23.32
C SER A 374 -8.28 -2.97 22.68
N VAL A 375 -8.77 -3.90 23.50
CA VAL A 375 -9.47 -5.10 23.04
C VAL A 375 -10.89 -5.06 23.59
N ALA A 376 -11.89 -5.03 22.72
CA ALA A 376 -13.29 -5.18 23.10
C ALA A 376 -13.75 -6.60 22.83
N TYR A 377 -14.35 -7.27 23.80
CA TYR A 377 -14.95 -8.59 23.62
C TYR A 377 -16.48 -8.48 23.53
N SER A 378 -17.11 -9.16 22.58
CA SER A 378 -18.58 -9.29 22.51
C SER A 378 -18.99 -10.76 22.42
N GLU A 379 -20.01 -11.12 23.20
CA GLU A 379 -20.61 -12.45 23.16
C GLU A 379 -21.58 -12.58 21.97
N SER A 380 -22.33 -11.55 21.61
CA SER A 380 -23.27 -11.59 20.49
C SER A 380 -22.62 -11.15 19.17
N LEU A 381 -23.11 -11.66 18.04
CA LEU A 381 -22.60 -11.27 16.71
C LEU A 381 -22.80 -9.77 16.51
N GLN A 382 -21.73 -9.07 16.10
CA GLN A 382 -21.73 -7.63 15.86
C GLN A 382 -21.52 -7.31 14.38
N PRO A 383 -22.06 -6.16 13.90
CA PRO A 383 -21.74 -5.65 12.58
C PRO A 383 -20.23 -5.50 12.37
N LEU A 384 -19.74 -5.76 11.15
CA LEU A 384 -18.40 -5.37 10.78
C LEU A 384 -18.36 -3.85 10.66
N ALA A 385 -17.56 -3.21 11.51
CA ALA A 385 -17.40 -1.76 11.56
C ALA A 385 -15.92 -1.40 11.77
N PRO A 386 -15.47 -0.24 11.27
CA PRO A 386 -14.13 0.25 11.56
C PRO A 386 -13.97 0.51 13.06
N THR A 387 -12.82 0.14 13.58
CA THR A 387 -12.34 0.57 14.91
C THR A 387 -11.66 1.94 14.79
N ALA A 388 -11.21 2.48 15.92
CA ALA A 388 -10.46 3.74 15.94
C ALA A 388 -9.01 3.62 15.41
N LEU A 389 -8.59 2.48 14.87
CA LEU A 389 -7.20 2.15 14.53
C LEU A 389 -6.32 2.17 15.79
N TYR A 390 -5.02 2.44 15.68
CA TYR A 390 -4.15 2.67 16.84
C TYR A 390 -4.12 1.52 17.83
N ARG A 391 -4.16 0.29 17.30
CA ARG A 391 -4.20 -0.98 18.04
C ARG A 391 -5.49 -1.19 18.83
N THR A 392 -6.63 -0.84 18.20
CA THR A 392 -7.98 -1.07 18.75
C THR A 392 -8.65 -2.20 17.97
N ILE A 393 -9.09 -3.23 18.67
CA ILE A 393 -9.61 -4.44 18.03
C ILE A 393 -10.83 -4.99 18.76
N ALA A 394 -11.80 -5.50 18.01
CA ALA A 394 -12.91 -6.26 18.55
C ALA A 394 -12.66 -7.77 18.43
N VAL A 395 -13.10 -8.53 19.43
CA VAL A 395 -13.18 -9.99 19.41
C VAL A 395 -14.64 -10.37 19.61
N VAL A 396 -15.22 -11.08 18.65
CA VAL A 396 -16.64 -11.42 18.63
C VAL A 396 -16.80 -12.94 18.61
N ALA A 397 -17.51 -13.48 19.57
CA ALA A 397 -17.77 -14.91 19.66
C ALA A 397 -18.87 -15.35 18.68
N VAL A 398 -18.61 -16.41 17.90
CA VAL A 398 -19.57 -16.96 16.92
C VAL A 398 -19.68 -18.47 17.06
N ASP A 399 -20.84 -19.04 16.78
CA ASP A 399 -21.00 -20.52 16.84
C ASP A 399 -20.41 -21.21 15.61
N ARG A 400 -20.48 -20.52 14.47
CA ARG A 400 -19.95 -20.95 13.18
C ARG A 400 -19.29 -19.77 12.49
N LEU A 401 -18.17 -20.01 11.82
CA LEU A 401 -17.45 -18.96 11.11
C LEU A 401 -18.27 -18.35 9.96
N ASP A 402 -19.12 -19.13 9.29
CA ASP A 402 -19.97 -18.63 8.20
C ASP A 402 -21.20 -17.83 8.68
N ALA A 403 -21.48 -17.79 9.98
CA ALA A 403 -22.54 -16.93 10.52
C ALA A 403 -22.25 -15.43 10.34
N VAL A 404 -21.00 -15.06 10.06
CA VAL A 404 -20.60 -13.65 9.86
C VAL A 404 -20.96 -13.11 8.48
N LEU A 405 -21.30 -13.96 7.52
CA LEU A 405 -21.49 -13.56 6.12
C LEU A 405 -22.49 -12.40 5.94
N PRO A 406 -23.63 -12.34 6.65
CA PRO A 406 -24.55 -11.21 6.52
C PRO A 406 -23.92 -9.87 6.93
N VAL A 407 -23.17 -9.84 8.03
CA VAL A 407 -22.54 -8.60 8.53
C VAL A 407 -21.32 -8.20 7.70
N VAL A 408 -20.61 -9.17 7.13
CA VAL A 408 -19.50 -8.95 6.20
C VAL A 408 -20.03 -8.41 4.86
N ALA A 409 -21.04 -9.05 4.27
CA ALA A 409 -21.61 -8.65 2.98
C ALA A 409 -22.23 -7.25 3.00
N ALA A 410 -22.67 -6.76 4.17
CA ALA A 410 -23.13 -5.39 4.35
C ALA A 410 -22.02 -4.34 4.10
N GLN A 411 -20.75 -4.74 4.18
CA GLN A 411 -19.58 -3.89 3.96
C GLN A 411 -18.87 -4.15 2.62
N ARG A 412 -19.52 -4.84 1.67
CA ARG A 412 -18.92 -5.35 0.42
C ARG A 412 -18.02 -4.37 -0.34
N ASP A 413 -18.35 -3.08 -0.36
CA ASP A 413 -17.59 -2.06 -1.11
C ASP A 413 -16.26 -1.69 -0.45
N TYR A 414 -16.13 -1.98 0.85
CA TYR A 414 -14.97 -1.69 1.68
C TYR A 414 -14.16 -2.93 2.03
N LEU A 415 -14.61 -4.14 1.70
CA LEU A 415 -13.86 -5.35 2.02
C LEU A 415 -12.56 -5.46 1.21
N GLN A 416 -11.53 -5.97 1.84
CA GLN A 416 -10.29 -6.35 1.15
C GLN A 416 -9.75 -7.69 1.69
N THR A 417 -9.29 -7.72 2.94
CA THR A 417 -8.52 -8.85 3.48
C THR A 417 -9.27 -9.57 4.58
N ALA A 418 -9.46 -10.89 4.44
CA ALA A 418 -9.89 -11.78 5.51
C ALA A 418 -8.74 -12.69 5.95
N GLY A 419 -8.31 -12.57 7.21
CA GLY A 419 -7.40 -13.52 7.83
C GLY A 419 -8.16 -14.78 8.26
N ILE A 420 -7.68 -15.99 7.97
CA ILE A 420 -8.37 -17.23 8.36
C ILE A 420 -7.40 -18.18 9.06
N ALA A 421 -7.84 -18.69 10.21
CA ALA A 421 -7.23 -19.82 10.89
C ALA A 421 -8.23 -20.98 10.93
N ALA A 422 -8.23 -21.81 9.89
CA ALA A 422 -9.12 -22.96 9.77
C ALA A 422 -8.43 -24.19 9.16
N GLY A 423 -9.08 -25.36 9.24
CA GLY A 423 -8.61 -26.57 8.55
C GLY A 423 -8.77 -26.44 7.02
N PRO A 424 -8.06 -27.22 6.21
CA PRO A 424 -8.01 -27.04 4.75
C PRO A 424 -9.39 -27.03 4.07
N GLU A 425 -10.27 -27.99 4.37
CA GLU A 425 -11.61 -28.06 3.77
C GLU A 425 -12.45 -26.83 4.11
N GLU A 426 -12.42 -26.43 5.38
CA GLU A 426 -13.17 -25.26 5.87
C GLU A 426 -12.60 -23.95 5.31
N LEU A 427 -11.28 -23.85 5.14
CA LEU A 427 -10.63 -22.71 4.50
C LEU A 427 -11.17 -22.49 3.08
N TYR A 428 -11.18 -23.53 2.23
CA TYR A 428 -11.67 -23.41 0.86
C TYR A 428 -13.18 -23.15 0.80
N ARG A 429 -13.96 -23.76 1.69
CA ARG A 429 -15.40 -23.50 1.79
C ARG A 429 -15.69 -22.05 2.18
N LEU A 430 -15.05 -21.55 3.23
CA LEU A 430 -15.17 -20.15 3.65
C LEU A 430 -14.67 -19.20 2.56
N ALA A 431 -13.59 -19.55 1.85
CA ALA A 431 -13.06 -18.73 0.77
C ALA A 431 -14.09 -18.46 -0.33
N GLY A 432 -14.83 -19.48 -0.77
CA GLY A 432 -15.91 -19.32 -1.75
C GLY A 432 -17.01 -18.38 -1.25
N LEU A 433 -17.41 -18.52 0.01
CA LEU A 433 -18.47 -17.70 0.63
C LEU A 433 -18.04 -16.24 0.83
N LEU A 434 -16.80 -16.03 1.28
CA LEU A 434 -16.21 -14.71 1.51
C LEU A 434 -15.94 -13.98 0.20
N GLY A 435 -15.46 -14.69 -0.83
CA GLY A 435 -15.32 -14.15 -2.17
C GLY A 435 -16.66 -13.68 -2.74
N ALA A 436 -17.72 -14.47 -2.58
CA ALA A 436 -19.08 -14.07 -2.96
C ALA A 436 -19.60 -12.85 -2.17
N ALA A 437 -19.14 -12.66 -0.92
CA ALA A 437 -19.46 -11.50 -0.10
C ALA A 437 -18.66 -10.24 -0.45
N GLY A 438 -17.61 -10.34 -1.29
CA GLY A 438 -16.79 -9.22 -1.75
C GLY A 438 -15.38 -9.16 -1.15
N VAL A 439 -14.93 -10.15 -0.37
CA VAL A 439 -13.54 -10.23 0.08
C VAL A 439 -12.64 -10.53 -1.11
N THR A 440 -11.57 -9.74 -1.29
CA THR A 440 -10.68 -9.85 -2.44
C THR A 440 -9.37 -10.56 -2.14
N ARG A 441 -9.02 -10.71 -0.85
CA ARG A 441 -7.82 -11.40 -0.39
C ARG A 441 -8.10 -12.23 0.86
N ILE A 442 -7.62 -13.45 0.86
CA ILE A 442 -7.62 -14.33 2.03
C ILE A 442 -6.18 -14.63 2.41
N SER A 443 -5.85 -14.49 3.68
CA SER A 443 -4.50 -14.75 4.21
C SER A 443 -4.56 -15.57 5.49
N ALA A 444 -3.41 -16.09 5.92
CA ALA A 444 -3.27 -16.59 7.28
C ALA A 444 -3.32 -15.44 8.29
N ILE A 445 -3.79 -15.72 9.51
CA ILE A 445 -3.60 -14.85 10.66
C ILE A 445 -2.08 -14.72 10.95
N GLY A 446 -1.63 -13.50 11.23
CA GLY A 446 -0.24 -13.08 11.34
C GLY A 446 0.44 -12.70 10.03
N SER A 447 -0.25 -12.84 8.90
CA SER A 447 0.26 -12.53 7.55
C SER A 447 -0.59 -11.51 6.79
N MET A 448 -1.60 -10.91 7.43
CA MET A 448 -2.49 -9.94 6.76
C MET A 448 -1.70 -8.72 6.29
N SER A 449 -0.69 -8.29 7.07
CA SER A 449 0.16 -7.13 6.76
C SER A 449 1.26 -7.34 5.72
N MET A 450 1.34 -8.53 5.13
CA MET A 450 2.39 -8.92 4.18
C MET A 450 1.74 -9.46 2.90
N PRO A 451 1.25 -8.61 1.98
CA PRO A 451 0.77 -9.07 0.69
C PRO A 451 1.89 -9.74 -0.11
N GLU A 452 1.52 -10.78 -0.86
CA GLU A 452 2.43 -11.48 -1.75
C GLU A 452 2.79 -10.63 -2.97
N ALA A 453 3.93 -10.93 -3.60
CA ALA A 453 4.27 -10.33 -4.88
C ALA A 453 3.22 -10.74 -5.92
N GLY A 454 2.66 -9.78 -6.66
CA GLY A 454 1.62 -10.06 -7.64
C GLY A 454 0.20 -10.14 -7.10
N TRP A 455 -0.04 -10.00 -5.78
CA TRP A 455 -1.41 -10.08 -5.27
C TRP A 455 -2.34 -9.07 -5.96
N HIS A 456 -3.58 -9.46 -6.22
CA HIS A 456 -4.57 -8.58 -6.82
C HIS A 456 -5.03 -7.50 -5.81
N HIS A 457 -4.43 -6.31 -5.88
CA HIS A 457 -4.76 -5.21 -4.97
C HIS A 457 -6.21 -4.80 -5.16
N ASP A 458 -7.01 -4.85 -4.08
CA ASP A 458 -8.46 -4.66 -4.13
C ASP A 458 -9.18 -5.61 -5.13
N GLY A 459 -8.61 -6.79 -5.37
CA GLY A 459 -9.17 -7.79 -6.28
C GLY A 459 -8.98 -7.46 -7.76
N ARG A 460 -8.10 -6.50 -8.05
CA ARG A 460 -7.78 -6.04 -9.40
C ARG A 460 -6.33 -6.35 -9.75
N PHE A 461 -6.09 -6.46 -11.05
CA PHE A 461 -4.75 -6.58 -11.61
C PHE A 461 -3.95 -5.31 -11.38
N ASN A 462 -2.65 -5.42 -11.10
CA ASN A 462 -1.82 -4.24 -10.78
C ASN A 462 -1.24 -3.57 -12.02
N LEU A 463 -0.92 -4.37 -13.04
CA LEU A 463 -0.29 -3.99 -14.29
C LEU A 463 -1.32 -3.96 -15.43
N LEU A 464 -2.23 -4.93 -15.52
CA LEU A 464 -3.26 -4.92 -16.58
C LEU A 464 -4.18 -3.70 -16.47
N ASP A 465 -4.46 -3.22 -15.25
CA ASP A 465 -5.24 -1.99 -15.07
C ASP A 465 -4.49 -0.71 -15.45
N LEU A 466 -3.19 -0.79 -15.76
CA LEU A 466 -2.41 0.35 -16.25
C LEU A 466 -2.28 0.36 -17.77
N VAL A 467 -2.40 -0.77 -18.45
CA VAL A 467 -2.13 -0.84 -19.90
C VAL A 467 -3.38 -0.71 -20.76
N ARG A 468 -3.16 -0.34 -22.02
CA ARG A 468 -4.06 -0.60 -23.15
C ARG A 468 -3.47 -1.67 -24.04
N MET A 469 -4.32 -2.53 -24.59
CA MET A 469 -3.92 -3.55 -25.57
C MET A 469 -4.18 -3.02 -26.98
N THR A 470 -3.18 -3.11 -27.85
CA THR A 470 -3.34 -2.90 -29.29
C THR A 470 -3.24 -4.25 -29.98
N GLU A 471 -4.14 -4.50 -30.91
CA GLU A 471 -4.16 -5.74 -31.69
C GLU A 471 -3.92 -5.44 -33.17
N ILE A 472 -3.18 -6.33 -33.82
CA ILE A 472 -3.14 -6.50 -35.27
C ILE A 472 -4.05 -7.67 -35.56
N GLU A 473 -5.14 -7.44 -36.27
CA GLU A 473 -6.01 -8.53 -36.72
C GLU A 473 -5.32 -9.35 -37.82
N GLN A 474 -5.67 -10.63 -37.92
CA GLN A 474 -5.17 -11.51 -38.97
C GLN A 474 -5.45 -10.97 -40.39
N SER A 475 -6.56 -10.25 -40.56
CA SER A 475 -6.91 -9.59 -41.83
C SER A 475 -5.83 -8.59 -42.29
N ALA A 476 -5.24 -7.84 -41.36
CA ALA A 476 -4.17 -6.89 -41.64
C ALA A 476 -2.88 -7.62 -42.02
N GLU A 477 -2.55 -8.74 -41.34
CA GLU A 477 -1.40 -9.57 -41.69
C GLU A 477 -1.55 -10.14 -43.11
N LEU A 478 -2.72 -10.70 -43.43
CA LEU A 478 -3.01 -11.25 -44.76
C LEU A 478 -2.97 -10.17 -45.84
N ALA A 479 -3.52 -8.99 -45.59
CA ALA A 479 -3.49 -7.87 -46.53
C ALA A 479 -2.08 -7.29 -46.73
N ALA A 480 -1.17 -7.46 -45.78
CA ALA A 480 0.22 -7.05 -45.90
C ALA A 480 1.06 -8.01 -46.76
N GLN A 481 0.68 -9.29 -46.89
CA GLN A 481 1.45 -10.29 -47.63
C GLN A 481 1.68 -9.91 -49.11
N PRO A 482 0.67 -9.48 -49.90
CA PRO A 482 0.88 -9.08 -51.29
C PRO A 482 1.69 -7.78 -51.46
N LEU A 483 1.96 -7.06 -50.38
CA LEU A 483 2.74 -5.81 -50.40
C LEU A 483 4.20 -6.03 -50.01
N ALA A 484 4.59 -7.26 -49.67
CA ALA A 484 5.95 -7.57 -49.29
C ALA A 484 6.86 -7.67 -50.51
N ASP A 485 8.16 -7.40 -50.33
CA ASP A 485 9.17 -7.45 -51.41
C ASP A 485 9.30 -8.84 -52.08
N TYR A 486 8.73 -9.89 -51.47
CA TYR A 486 8.69 -11.27 -51.99
C TYR A 486 7.36 -11.64 -52.67
N ALA A 487 6.42 -10.70 -52.84
CA ALA A 487 5.19 -10.97 -53.55
C ALA A 487 5.48 -11.27 -55.05
N ASP A 488 4.85 -12.33 -55.58
CA ASP A 488 4.97 -12.76 -56.99
C ASP A 488 4.33 -11.78 -57.99
#